data_AF-A0A358CUJ8-F1
#
_entry.id   AF-A0A358CUJ8-F1
#
_cell.length_a   1.000
_cell.length_b   1.000
_cell.length_c   1.000
_cell.angle_alpha   90.00
_cell.angle_beta   90.00
_cell.angle_gamma   90.00
#
_symmetry.space_group_name_H-M   'P 1'
#
loop_
_entity.id
_entity.type
_entity.pdbx_description
1 polymer ?
#
loop_
_entity_poly.entity_id
_entity_poly.type
_entity_poly.pdbx_seq_one_letter_code
_entity_poly.pdbx_strand_id
1 'polypeptide(L)'
;KLLKTFHSEFVLITPGKGKFPKSFEMGSDETTESPRHKVSFDYSFLVAKYEVPQNLWEAVMGSNPSRWKGPRNSVEELDFADAQAFCKKATEMMRVAKLIEKDQIVRLPSEAEWEYFARAGTSTAYSFGDDVELLGDYGWFTGNAAGNDPPVGVKKPNAWGLYDIHGYLWEWCTDTGSESYK
;
A
#
# COMPACT_ATOMS: atom_id res chain seq x y z
N LYS A 1 -0.01 -22.34 -0.13
CA LYS A 1 0.43 -21.77 -1.43
C LYS A 1 0.29 -20.25 -1.42
N LEU A 2 -0.89 -19.71 -1.11
CA LEU A 2 -1.15 -18.26 -1.07
C LEU A 2 -0.19 -17.46 -0.17
N LEU A 3 0.05 -17.87 1.08
CA LEU A 3 1.00 -17.15 1.96
C LEU A 3 2.44 -17.11 1.43
N LYS A 4 2.88 -18.14 0.69
CA LYS A 4 4.20 -18.13 0.04
C LYS A 4 4.25 -17.12 -1.10
N THR A 5 3.18 -17.07 -1.90
CA THR A 5 3.02 -16.06 -2.95
C THR A 5 3.00 -14.66 -2.35
N PHE A 6 2.19 -14.43 -1.31
CA PHE A 6 2.13 -13.15 -0.61
C PHE A 6 3.50 -12.73 -0.08
N HIS A 7 4.24 -13.63 0.59
CA HIS A 7 5.61 -13.37 1.03
C HIS A 7 6.55 -12.98 -0.13
N SER A 8 6.44 -13.65 -1.28
CA SER A 8 7.27 -13.33 -2.47
C SER A 8 6.85 -12.04 -3.19
N GLU A 9 5.66 -11.52 -2.90
CA GLU A 9 5.11 -10.29 -3.46
C GLU A 9 5.41 -9.07 -2.56
N PHE A 10 6.36 -9.17 -1.63
CA PHE A 10 6.87 -7.98 -0.92
C PHE A 10 8.06 -7.35 -1.65
N VAL A 11 8.10 -6.02 -1.66
CA VAL A 11 9.22 -5.22 -2.14
C VAL A 11 10.02 -4.73 -0.94
N LEU A 12 11.31 -5.08 -0.87
CA LEU A 12 12.21 -4.56 0.15
C LEU A 12 12.60 -3.11 -0.17
N ILE A 13 12.23 -2.20 0.74
CA ILE A 13 12.54 -0.78 0.69
C ILE A 13 13.69 -0.51 1.65
N THR A 14 14.79 0.05 1.14
CA THR A 14 16.01 0.32 1.93
C THR A 14 16.40 1.80 1.87
N PRO A 15 15.73 2.68 2.64
CA PRO A 15 15.99 4.12 2.60
C PRO A 15 17.47 4.47 2.79
N GLY A 16 17.99 5.31 1.89
CA GLY A 16 19.40 5.71 1.84
C GLY A 16 20.30 4.78 1.04
N LYS A 17 19.75 3.78 0.33
CA LYS A 17 20.51 2.88 -0.54
C LYS A 17 19.91 2.84 -1.95
N GLY A 18 20.77 2.90 -2.97
CA GLY A 18 20.36 2.75 -4.37
C GLY A 18 19.30 3.77 -4.78
N LYS A 19 18.16 3.27 -5.29
CA LYS A 19 17.03 4.10 -5.75
C LYS A 19 16.13 4.65 -4.63
N PHE A 20 16.38 4.29 -3.38
CA PHE A 20 15.56 4.69 -2.23
C PHE A 20 16.21 5.88 -1.51
N PRO A 21 15.67 7.11 -1.62
CA PRO A 21 16.27 8.29 -1.00
C PRO A 21 16.23 8.18 0.53
N LYS A 22 17.22 8.71 1.24
CA LYS A 22 17.27 8.65 2.72
C LYS A 22 16.10 9.40 3.39
N SER A 23 15.60 10.43 2.71
CA SER A 23 14.56 11.33 3.19
C SER A 23 13.71 11.82 2.02
N PHE A 24 12.50 12.28 2.32
CA PHE A 24 11.60 12.93 1.36
C PHE A 24 10.88 14.10 2.01
N GLU A 25 10.33 15.00 1.20
CA GLU A 25 9.42 16.05 1.66
C GLU A 25 8.01 15.46 1.68
N MET A 26 7.45 15.35 2.89
CA MET A 26 6.10 14.89 3.13
C MET A 26 5.13 16.07 3.13
N GLY A 27 3.94 15.86 2.57
CA GLY A 27 2.90 16.88 2.48
C GLY A 27 3.08 17.89 1.35
N SER A 28 2.28 18.95 1.43
CA SER A 28 2.20 20.01 0.42
C SER A 28 1.85 21.36 1.08
N ASP A 29 1.55 22.36 0.25
CA ASP A 29 1.10 23.67 0.74
C ASP A 29 -0.44 23.71 0.91
N GLU A 30 -1.13 22.60 0.63
CA GLU A 30 -2.56 22.43 0.88
C GLU A 30 -2.86 22.35 2.37
N THR A 31 -4.03 22.86 2.79
CA THR A 31 -4.30 23.13 4.21
C THR A 31 -4.20 21.87 5.09
N THR A 32 -4.69 20.75 4.59
CA THR A 32 -4.68 19.44 5.29
C THR A 32 -3.35 18.70 5.17
N GLU A 33 -2.50 19.09 4.24
CA GLU A 33 -1.19 18.46 3.97
C GLU A 33 -0.02 19.38 4.36
N SER A 34 -0.32 20.49 5.05
CA SER A 34 0.63 21.51 5.46
C SER A 34 1.07 21.32 6.92
N PRO A 35 2.32 21.67 7.28
CA PRO A 35 3.38 22.11 6.39
C PRO A 35 4.08 20.95 5.68
N ARG A 36 4.67 21.24 4.53
CA ARG A 36 5.74 20.41 3.98
C ARG A 36 6.83 20.23 5.03
N HIS A 37 7.21 19.01 5.29
CA HIS A 37 8.25 18.70 6.26
C HIS A 37 9.07 17.50 5.84
N LYS A 38 10.34 17.51 6.21
CA LYS A 38 11.28 16.46 5.84
C LYS A 38 11.15 15.26 6.76
N VAL A 39 10.86 14.10 6.19
CA VAL A 39 10.85 12.81 6.89
C VAL A 39 12.05 11.98 6.46
N SER A 40 12.67 11.25 7.40
CA SER A 40 13.80 10.35 7.15
C SER A 40 13.58 9.01 7.83
N PHE A 41 14.00 7.93 7.17
CA PHE A 41 13.93 6.58 7.70
C PHE A 41 15.33 6.02 7.95
N ASP A 42 15.57 5.45 9.12
CA ASP A 42 16.81 4.77 9.52
C ASP A 42 16.70 3.25 9.54
N TYR A 43 15.53 2.72 9.26
CA TYR A 43 15.25 1.29 9.10
C TYR A 43 14.84 0.95 7.66
N SER A 44 14.97 -0.33 7.32
CA SER A 44 14.41 -0.90 6.10
C SER A 44 13.11 -1.63 6.42
N PHE A 45 12.20 -1.69 5.47
CA PHE A 45 10.92 -2.36 5.63
C PHE A 45 10.47 -2.99 4.31
N LEU A 46 9.51 -3.91 4.39
CA LEU A 46 8.93 -4.56 3.24
C LEU A 46 7.51 -4.02 3.02
N VAL A 47 7.18 -3.71 1.77
CA VAL A 47 5.85 -3.24 1.36
C VAL A 47 5.21 -4.29 0.45
N ALA A 48 3.94 -4.61 0.69
CA ALA A 48 3.20 -5.48 -0.22
C ALA A 48 3.10 -4.82 -1.59
N LYS A 49 3.36 -5.58 -2.66
CA LYS A 49 3.37 -5.08 -4.04
C LYS A 49 2.01 -4.58 -4.54
N TYR A 50 0.95 -5.07 -3.91
CA TYR A 50 -0.44 -4.84 -4.26
C TYR A 50 -1.22 -4.56 -2.96
N GLU A 51 -2.37 -3.90 -3.08
CA GLU A 51 -3.43 -3.99 -2.08
C GLU A 51 -3.76 -5.46 -1.75
N VAL A 52 -4.29 -5.73 -0.55
CA VAL A 52 -4.57 -7.11 -0.10
C VAL A 52 -5.65 -7.75 -0.98
N PRO A 53 -5.35 -8.82 -1.74
CA PRO A 53 -6.36 -9.42 -2.61
C PRO A 53 -7.38 -10.26 -1.83
N GLN A 54 -8.61 -10.35 -2.32
CA GLN A 54 -9.71 -11.06 -1.67
C GLN A 54 -9.40 -12.52 -1.35
N ASN A 55 -8.68 -13.24 -2.22
CA ASN A 55 -8.32 -14.64 -1.95
C ASN A 55 -7.31 -14.78 -0.80
N LEU A 56 -6.42 -13.81 -0.60
CA LEU A 56 -5.49 -13.78 0.51
C LEU A 56 -6.23 -13.43 1.80
N TRP A 57 -7.10 -12.42 1.73
CA TRP A 57 -7.96 -12.05 2.85
C TRP A 57 -8.78 -13.25 3.33
N GLU A 58 -9.51 -13.93 2.44
CA GLU A 58 -10.33 -15.08 2.78
C GLU A 58 -9.50 -16.23 3.37
N ALA A 59 -8.31 -16.48 2.84
CA ALA A 59 -7.41 -17.50 3.36
C ALA A 59 -6.88 -17.20 4.78
N VAL A 60 -6.79 -15.92 5.16
CA VAL A 60 -6.30 -15.47 6.49
C VAL A 60 -7.45 -15.28 7.47
N MET A 61 -8.55 -14.69 7.03
CA MET A 61 -9.67 -14.27 7.87
C MET A 61 -10.79 -15.29 7.97
N GLY A 62 -10.92 -16.16 6.96
CA GLY A 62 -11.97 -17.19 6.89
C GLY A 62 -13.28 -16.73 6.27
N SER A 63 -13.37 -15.46 5.85
CA SER A 63 -14.51 -14.87 5.15
C SER A 63 -14.04 -13.81 4.16
N ASN A 64 -14.90 -13.40 3.24
CA ASN A 64 -14.64 -12.32 2.29
C ASN A 64 -15.79 -11.28 2.38
N PRO A 65 -15.56 -10.11 2.99
CA PRO A 65 -16.59 -9.10 3.18
C PRO A 65 -16.97 -8.36 1.89
N SER A 66 -16.12 -8.42 0.87
CA SER A 66 -16.22 -7.55 -0.31
C SER A 66 -17.55 -7.68 -1.05
N ARG A 67 -18.16 -6.56 -1.38
CA ARG A 67 -19.34 -6.45 -2.23
C ARG A 67 -19.10 -7.01 -3.62
N TRP A 68 -18.00 -6.62 -4.27
CA TRP A 68 -17.66 -7.13 -5.61
C TRP A 68 -16.70 -8.30 -5.50
N LYS A 69 -16.95 -9.36 -6.26
CA LYS A 69 -16.20 -10.61 -6.10
C LYS A 69 -15.20 -10.82 -7.23
N GLY A 70 -13.94 -11.08 -6.84
CA GLY A 70 -12.88 -11.50 -7.74
C GLY A 70 -11.66 -11.95 -6.94
N PRO A 71 -11.09 -13.15 -7.15
CA PRO A 71 -10.02 -13.67 -6.30
C PRO A 71 -8.81 -12.74 -6.17
N ARG A 72 -8.51 -11.97 -7.22
CA ARG A 72 -7.38 -11.03 -7.27
C ARG A 72 -7.82 -9.56 -7.20
N ASN A 73 -9.08 -9.28 -6.93
CA ASN A 73 -9.53 -7.93 -6.62
C ASN A 73 -9.05 -7.57 -5.21
N SER A 74 -8.92 -6.29 -4.91
CA SER A 74 -8.65 -5.84 -3.54
C SER A 74 -9.83 -6.14 -2.65
N VAL A 75 -9.54 -6.40 -1.37
CA VAL A 75 -10.59 -6.56 -0.37
C VAL A 75 -11.11 -5.19 0.06
N GLU A 76 -12.42 -5.03 -0.01
CA GLU A 76 -13.18 -3.87 0.50
C GLU A 76 -14.34 -4.30 1.40
N GLU A 77 -15.12 -3.33 1.91
CA GLU A 77 -16.16 -3.49 2.96
C GLU A 77 -15.60 -3.95 4.32
N LEU A 78 -14.51 -3.32 4.77
CA LEU A 78 -13.85 -3.61 6.05
C LEU A 78 -13.55 -2.34 6.84
N ASP A 79 -13.49 -2.45 8.16
CA ASP A 79 -13.05 -1.35 9.02
C ASP A 79 -11.56 -1.47 9.42
N PHE A 80 -11.08 -0.46 10.13
CA PHE A 80 -9.69 -0.42 10.59
C PHE A 80 -9.33 -1.60 11.52
N ALA A 81 -10.27 -2.06 12.36
CA ALA A 81 -10.03 -3.16 13.29
C ALA A 81 -9.89 -4.49 12.54
N ASP A 82 -10.68 -4.69 11.48
CA ASP A 82 -10.56 -5.83 10.58
C ASP A 82 -9.18 -5.84 9.89
N ALA A 83 -8.71 -4.69 9.41
CA ALA A 83 -7.39 -4.55 8.79
C ALA A 83 -6.25 -4.93 9.77
N GLN A 84 -6.33 -4.45 11.02
CA GLN A 84 -5.38 -4.83 12.07
C GLN A 84 -5.46 -6.34 12.41
N ALA A 85 -6.66 -6.90 12.46
CA ALA A 85 -6.88 -8.32 12.72
C ALA A 85 -6.28 -9.20 11.60
N PHE A 86 -6.40 -8.78 10.35
CA PHE A 86 -5.74 -9.41 9.21
C PHE A 86 -4.22 -9.41 9.40
N CYS A 87 -3.60 -8.26 9.69
CA CYS A 87 -2.17 -8.15 9.93
C CYS A 87 -1.68 -9.11 11.04
N LYS A 88 -2.41 -9.19 12.15
CA LYS A 88 -2.11 -10.09 13.26
C LYS A 88 -2.18 -11.57 12.84
N LYS A 89 -3.29 -11.98 12.21
CA LYS A 89 -3.46 -13.37 11.75
C LYS A 89 -2.46 -13.76 10.67
N ALA A 90 -2.22 -12.88 9.69
CA ALA A 90 -1.23 -13.10 8.64
C ALA A 90 0.17 -13.30 9.25
N THR A 91 0.55 -12.48 10.23
CA THR A 91 1.81 -12.64 11.00
C THR A 91 1.90 -14.03 11.65
N GLU A 92 0.87 -14.44 12.39
CA GLU A 92 0.83 -15.74 13.07
C GLU A 92 0.96 -16.90 12.07
N MET A 93 0.19 -16.86 10.98
CA MET A 93 0.22 -17.89 9.95
C MET A 93 1.56 -17.94 9.21
N MET A 94 2.16 -16.80 8.88
CA MET A 94 3.47 -16.74 8.22
C MET A 94 4.60 -17.24 9.12
N ARG A 95 4.53 -17.00 10.44
CA ARG A 95 5.46 -17.58 11.41
C ARG A 95 5.34 -19.09 11.50
N VAL A 96 4.12 -19.63 11.60
CA VAL A 96 3.88 -21.09 11.58
C VAL A 96 4.40 -21.71 10.28
N ALA A 97 4.21 -21.01 9.16
CA ALA A 97 4.72 -21.42 7.86
C ALA A 97 6.22 -21.20 7.66
N LYS A 98 6.94 -20.63 8.64
CA LYS A 98 8.36 -20.27 8.57
C LYS A 98 8.72 -19.41 7.36
N LEU A 99 7.85 -18.44 7.05
CA LEU A 99 8.04 -17.49 5.96
C LEU A 99 8.63 -16.16 6.42
N ILE A 100 8.50 -15.84 7.70
CA ILE A 100 9.06 -14.63 8.31
C ILE A 100 9.80 -14.99 9.59
N GLU A 101 10.76 -14.16 9.94
CA GLU A 101 11.55 -14.28 11.16
C GLU A 101 10.73 -13.92 12.40
N LYS A 102 11.27 -14.26 13.59
CA LYS A 102 10.57 -14.08 14.86
C LYS A 102 10.21 -12.61 15.16
N ASP A 103 11.07 -11.69 14.76
CA ASP A 103 10.94 -10.25 14.95
C ASP A 103 10.18 -9.53 13.83
N GLN A 104 9.88 -10.23 12.73
CA GLN A 104 9.09 -9.68 11.64
C GLN A 104 7.59 -9.78 11.93
N ILE A 105 6.85 -8.76 11.48
CA ILE A 105 5.39 -8.66 11.55
C ILE A 105 4.83 -8.09 10.26
N VAL A 106 3.61 -8.51 9.91
CA VAL A 106 2.75 -7.81 8.95
C VAL A 106 1.98 -6.75 9.74
N ARG A 107 1.93 -5.53 9.22
CA ARG A 107 1.23 -4.38 9.82
C ARG A 107 0.76 -3.41 8.73
N LEU A 108 -0.13 -2.50 9.10
CA LEU A 108 -0.42 -1.32 8.27
C LEU A 108 0.82 -0.41 8.21
N PRO A 109 1.03 0.31 7.10
CA PRO A 109 2.07 1.33 7.02
C PRO A 109 1.71 2.53 7.92
N SER A 110 2.69 3.31 8.33
CA SER A 110 2.40 4.69 8.73
C SER A 110 2.10 5.53 7.50
N GLU A 111 1.43 6.67 7.68
CA GLU A 111 1.17 7.63 6.60
C GLU A 111 2.48 8.08 5.95
N ALA A 112 3.52 8.30 6.74
CA ALA A 112 4.85 8.64 6.24
C ALA A 112 5.49 7.53 5.40
N GLU A 113 5.34 6.26 5.79
CA GLU A 113 5.81 5.14 4.97
C GLU A 113 5.02 5.04 3.68
N TRP A 114 3.69 5.22 3.76
CA TRP A 114 2.78 5.19 2.63
C TRP A 114 3.14 6.25 1.59
N GLU A 115 3.25 7.50 2.00
CA GLU A 115 3.62 8.59 1.10
C GLU A 115 5.03 8.40 0.51
N TYR A 116 5.98 7.90 1.30
CA TYR A 116 7.34 7.63 0.85
C TYR A 116 7.37 6.62 -0.30
N PHE A 117 6.69 5.48 -0.15
CA PHE A 117 6.64 4.48 -1.20
C PHE A 117 5.68 4.85 -2.33
N ALA A 118 4.67 5.68 -2.07
CA ALA A 118 3.77 6.20 -3.08
C ALA A 118 4.53 7.09 -4.06
N ARG A 119 5.33 8.04 -3.54
CA ARG A 119 6.18 8.94 -4.33
C ARG A 119 7.28 8.21 -5.10
N ALA A 120 7.77 7.08 -4.58
CA ALA A 120 8.82 6.28 -5.23
C ALA A 120 10.07 7.08 -5.66
N GLY A 121 10.42 8.09 -4.85
CA GLY A 121 11.57 8.96 -5.07
C GLY A 121 11.33 10.21 -5.92
N THR A 122 10.09 10.45 -6.40
CA THR A 122 9.74 11.69 -7.06
C THR A 122 9.29 12.77 -6.07
N SER A 123 9.28 14.02 -6.52
CA SER A 123 8.70 15.18 -5.83
C SER A 123 7.51 15.77 -6.58
N THR A 124 6.98 15.03 -7.56
CA THR A 124 5.89 15.40 -8.45
C THR A 124 4.53 15.06 -7.83
N ALA A 125 3.44 15.52 -8.46
CA ALA A 125 2.08 15.23 -7.99
C ALA A 125 1.79 13.71 -7.97
N TYR A 126 2.26 12.98 -8.97
CA TYR A 126 2.16 11.51 -9.05
C TYR A 126 3.54 10.88 -9.16
N SER A 127 3.66 9.58 -8.89
CA SER A 127 4.94 8.86 -9.02
C SER A 127 5.41 8.71 -10.48
N PHE A 128 4.55 9.05 -11.43
CA PHE A 128 4.83 9.05 -12.87
C PHE A 128 5.02 10.45 -13.46
N GLY A 129 4.97 11.51 -12.65
CA GLY A 129 5.11 12.91 -13.08
C GLY A 129 3.93 13.78 -12.66
N ASP A 130 3.80 14.94 -13.31
CA ASP A 130 2.75 15.93 -13.01
C ASP A 130 1.58 15.89 -14.02
N ASP A 131 1.68 15.07 -15.08
CA ASP A 131 0.67 14.98 -16.13
C ASP A 131 -0.48 14.05 -15.73
N VAL A 132 -1.61 14.64 -15.33
CA VAL A 132 -2.82 13.92 -14.91
C VAL A 132 -3.41 13.06 -16.03
N GLU A 133 -3.15 13.36 -17.31
CA GLU A 133 -3.66 12.57 -18.44
C GLU A 133 -3.07 11.14 -18.44
N LEU A 134 -1.93 10.94 -17.78
CA LEU A 134 -1.32 9.62 -17.59
C LEU A 134 -1.98 8.79 -16.48
N LEU A 135 -2.84 9.37 -15.63
CA LEU A 135 -3.42 8.67 -14.48
C LEU A 135 -4.13 7.37 -14.88
N GLY A 136 -4.78 7.34 -16.05
CA GLY A 136 -5.46 6.15 -16.58
C GLY A 136 -4.53 4.95 -16.84
N ASP A 137 -3.23 5.18 -16.98
CA ASP A 137 -2.23 4.12 -17.15
C ASP A 137 -1.76 3.52 -15.81
N TYR A 138 -1.90 4.27 -14.71
CA TYR A 138 -1.30 3.94 -13.41
C TYR A 138 -2.33 3.66 -12.31
N GLY A 139 -3.57 4.14 -12.44
CA GLY A 139 -4.59 4.01 -11.41
C GLY A 139 -5.99 3.79 -11.98
N TRP A 140 -6.86 3.24 -11.13
CA TRP A 140 -8.30 3.19 -11.37
C TRP A 140 -8.98 4.35 -10.67
N PHE A 141 -9.97 4.96 -11.31
CA PHE A 141 -10.73 6.06 -10.75
C PHE A 141 -12.13 6.11 -11.37
N THR A 142 -12.99 6.95 -10.81
CA THR A 142 -14.35 7.13 -11.30
C THR A 142 -14.36 7.45 -12.80
N GLY A 143 -14.95 6.56 -13.59
CA GLY A 143 -15.08 6.71 -15.04
C GLY A 143 -14.13 5.87 -15.89
N ASN A 144 -13.14 5.19 -15.31
CA ASN A 144 -12.25 4.28 -16.05
C ASN A 144 -12.35 2.80 -15.66
N ALA A 145 -13.11 2.47 -14.61
CA ALA A 145 -13.42 1.10 -14.22
C ALA A 145 -14.77 0.67 -14.82
N ALA A 146 -14.84 -0.51 -15.45
CA ALA A 146 -16.01 -1.03 -16.16
C ALA A 146 -17.13 -1.56 -15.22
N GLY A 147 -17.35 -0.93 -14.07
CA GLY A 147 -18.43 -1.25 -13.12
C GLY A 147 -18.18 -2.43 -12.19
N ASN A 148 -16.97 -2.99 -12.16
CA ASN A 148 -16.52 -4.02 -11.20
C ASN A 148 -15.19 -3.58 -10.58
N ASP A 149 -14.90 -4.13 -9.40
CA ASP A 149 -13.57 -4.07 -8.79
C ASP A 149 -12.52 -4.70 -9.74
N PRO A 150 -11.54 -3.92 -10.21
CA PRO A 150 -10.49 -4.44 -11.06
C PRO A 150 -9.53 -5.34 -10.26
N PRO A 151 -8.93 -6.37 -10.88
CA PRO A 151 -7.86 -7.12 -10.25
C PRO A 151 -6.66 -6.22 -9.94
N VAL A 152 -5.98 -6.48 -8.82
CA VAL A 152 -4.74 -5.78 -8.46
C VAL A 152 -3.67 -5.97 -9.51
N GLY A 153 -2.84 -4.95 -9.71
CA GLY A 153 -1.65 -5.06 -10.52
C GLY A 153 -1.87 -5.06 -12.03
N VAL A 154 -3.02 -4.59 -12.50
CA VAL A 154 -3.36 -4.52 -13.93
C VAL A 154 -2.78 -3.27 -14.60
N LYS A 155 -2.74 -2.15 -13.86
CA LYS A 155 -2.16 -0.88 -14.34
C LYS A 155 -0.63 -0.87 -14.19
N LYS A 156 0.03 0.18 -14.70
CA LYS A 156 1.48 0.33 -14.57
C LYS A 156 1.86 0.57 -13.10
N PRO A 157 2.97 -0.02 -12.60
CA PRO A 157 3.47 0.29 -11.28
C PRO A 157 4.23 1.62 -11.23
N ASN A 158 4.49 2.11 -10.03
CA ASN A 158 5.49 3.14 -9.80
C ASN A 158 6.94 2.63 -10.05
N ALA A 159 7.93 3.52 -9.97
CA ALA A 159 9.35 3.18 -10.21
C ALA A 159 9.92 2.13 -9.24
N TRP A 160 9.23 1.84 -8.13
CA TRP A 160 9.62 0.83 -7.15
C TRP A 160 8.91 -0.51 -7.34
N GLY A 161 7.98 -0.60 -8.30
CA GLY A 161 7.27 -1.83 -8.63
C GLY A 161 6.01 -2.05 -7.80
N LEU A 162 5.52 -1.03 -7.11
CA LEU A 162 4.23 -1.04 -6.38
C LEU A 162 3.11 -0.59 -7.31
N TYR A 163 1.97 -1.24 -7.20
CA TYR A 163 0.82 -1.05 -8.08
C TYR A 163 -0.32 -0.36 -7.32
N ASP A 164 -1.27 0.19 -8.08
CA ASP A 164 -2.55 0.71 -7.58
C ASP A 164 -2.45 1.91 -6.60
N ILE A 165 -1.23 2.42 -6.34
CA ILE A 165 -0.92 3.59 -5.49
C ILE A 165 -1.76 4.86 -5.77
N HIS A 166 -2.11 5.11 -7.03
CA HIS A 166 -2.75 6.37 -7.46
C HIS A 166 -4.25 6.24 -7.71
N GLY A 167 -4.92 5.25 -7.11
CA GLY A 167 -6.37 5.18 -7.18
C GLY A 167 -6.96 3.88 -6.66
N TYR A 168 -8.18 3.61 -7.09
CA TYR A 168 -9.05 2.52 -6.70
C TYR A 168 -9.63 2.62 -5.28
N LEU A 169 -8.92 2.14 -4.25
CA LEU A 169 -9.40 2.18 -2.88
C LEU A 169 -8.56 3.11 -2.02
N TRP A 170 -9.16 3.54 -0.91
CA TRP A 170 -8.40 4.16 0.18
C TRP A 170 -7.68 3.06 0.96
N GLU A 171 -6.41 3.29 1.27
CA GLU A 171 -5.57 2.34 2.02
C GLU A 171 -5.37 2.81 3.47
N TRP A 172 -5.67 1.93 4.43
CA TRP A 172 -5.53 2.25 5.85
C TRP A 172 -4.06 2.42 6.27
N CYS A 173 -3.75 3.55 6.90
CA CYS A 173 -2.49 3.81 7.60
C CYS A 173 -2.70 3.77 9.12
N THR A 174 -1.62 3.57 9.90
CA THR A 174 -1.70 3.47 11.37
C THR A 174 -2.04 4.79 12.07
N ASP A 175 -1.78 5.90 11.40
CA ASP A 175 -1.90 7.25 11.94
C ASP A 175 -3.39 7.62 12.07
N THR A 176 -3.73 8.27 13.18
CA THR A 176 -5.06 8.87 13.31
C THR A 176 -5.10 10.11 12.43
N GLY A 177 -6.05 10.18 11.49
CA GLY A 177 -6.19 11.31 10.59
C GLY A 177 -6.15 12.64 11.36
N SER A 178 -5.24 13.52 10.97
CA SER A 178 -5.10 14.87 11.51
C SER A 178 -5.59 15.88 10.48
N GLU A 179 -6.13 17.01 10.93
CA GLU A 179 -6.54 18.11 10.03
C GLU A 179 -5.33 18.85 9.42
N SER A 180 -4.10 18.58 9.88
CA SER A 180 -2.83 19.08 9.32
C SER A 180 -1.61 18.34 9.89
N TYR A 181 -0.41 18.55 9.32
CA TYR A 181 0.87 18.07 9.89
C TYR A 181 1.45 18.99 10.97
N LYS A 182 0.62 19.82 11.62
CA LYS A 182 1.03 20.71 12.71
C LYS A 182 1.00 20.04 14.08
#